data_AF-X1QZ50-F1
#
_entry.id   AF-X1QZ50-F1
#
_cell.length_a   1.000
_cell.length_b   1.000
_cell.length_c   1.000
_cell.angle_alpha   90.00
_cell.angle_beta   90.00
_cell.angle_gamma   90.00
#
_symmetry.space_group_name_H-M   'P 1'
#
loop_
_entity.id
_entity.type
_entity.pdbx_description
1 polymer ?
#
loop_
_entity_poly.entity_id
_entity_poly.type
_entity_poly.pdbx_seq_one_letter_code
_entity_poly.pdbx_strand_id
1 'polypeptide(L)'
;LTQRQLAVDKHNAELKARIAELDVLIALGEKIPVNNPPNPIHTEIKAKDVRFLLEAMHNQVTRAAQEGFLTTPEAKHWVKEIRHILVLLHIEFFNNLGQQALQKNQPGQARLAFERGVQYLRKQPEPKVYEEQLTYLEKLLARANAQVLDRMAPAEDEHNELTDGLKTDAEETWKKKVIYD
;
A
#
# COMPACT_ATOMS: atom_id res chain seq x y z
N LEU A 1 8.80 11.79 -29.97
CA LEU A 1 9.67 12.99 -29.85
C LEU A 1 10.85 12.92 -30.83
N THR A 2 11.65 11.85 -30.77
CA THR A 2 12.86 11.61 -31.59
C THR A 2 12.62 11.72 -33.10
N GLN A 3 11.54 11.13 -33.63
CA GLN A 3 11.17 11.24 -35.05
C GLN A 3 10.84 12.68 -35.49
N ARG A 4 10.16 13.45 -34.63
CA ARG A 4 9.86 14.87 -34.89
C ARG A 4 11.13 15.73 -34.83
N GLN A 5 12.06 15.43 -33.93
CA GLN A 5 13.36 16.08 -33.87
C GLN A 5 14.21 15.76 -35.10
N LEU A 6 14.22 14.51 -35.56
CA LEU A 6 14.91 14.12 -36.80
C LEU A 6 14.32 14.82 -38.03
N ALA A 7 13.02 15.11 -38.04
CA ALA A 7 12.41 15.89 -39.13
C ALA A 7 12.95 17.33 -39.22
N VAL A 8 13.40 17.89 -38.09
CA VAL A 8 14.03 19.22 -38.00
C VAL A 8 15.55 19.14 -38.24
N ASP A 9 16.22 18.13 -37.70
CA ASP A 9 17.66 17.86 -37.88
C ASP A 9 17.89 16.51 -38.58
N LYS A 10 17.75 16.52 -39.91
CA LYS A 10 17.76 15.30 -40.75
C LYS A 10 19.10 14.56 -40.81
N HIS A 11 20.18 15.17 -40.34
CA HIS A 11 21.53 14.60 -40.43
C HIS A 11 22.04 14.08 -39.08
N ASN A 12 21.26 14.21 -38.02
CA ASN A 12 21.61 13.74 -36.70
C ASN A 12 21.75 12.21 -36.64
N ALA A 13 22.99 11.73 -36.59
CA ALA A 13 23.30 10.30 -36.57
C ALA A 13 22.79 9.62 -35.29
N GLU A 14 22.80 10.32 -34.15
CA GLU A 14 22.36 9.79 -32.87
C GLU A 14 20.84 9.58 -32.84
N LEU A 15 20.06 10.55 -33.34
CA LEU A 15 18.61 10.40 -33.47
C LEU A 15 18.24 9.25 -34.41
N LYS A 16 18.97 9.06 -35.52
CA LYS A 16 18.75 7.94 -36.45
C LYS A 16 19.03 6.59 -35.79
N ALA A 17 20.16 6.47 -35.08
CA ALA A 17 20.53 5.26 -34.37
C ALA A 17 19.49 4.91 -33.29
N ARG A 18 19.03 5.92 -32.53
CA ARG A 18 18.02 5.73 -31.50
C ARG A 18 16.67 5.30 -32.06
N ILE A 19 16.26 5.86 -33.21
CA ILE A 19 15.02 5.43 -33.89
C ILE A 19 15.14 3.97 -34.33
N ALA A 20 16.24 3.59 -34.97
CA ALA A 20 16.46 2.21 -35.40
C ALA A 20 16.43 1.21 -34.23
N GLU A 21 17.05 1.56 -33.09
CA GLU A 21 16.99 0.75 -31.87
C GLU A 21 15.54 0.60 -31.35
N LEU A 22 14.80 1.71 -31.29
CA LEU A 22 13.41 1.70 -30.83
C LEU A 22 12.50 0.88 -31.76
N ASP A 23 12.69 0.97 -33.08
CA ASP A 23 11.91 0.19 -34.04
C ASP A 23 12.16 -1.32 -33.87
N VAL A 24 13.39 -1.73 -33.56
CA VAL A 24 13.72 -3.12 -33.23
C VAL A 24 13.00 -3.56 -31.95
N LEU A 25 13.02 -2.74 -30.91
CA LEU A 25 12.34 -3.05 -29.64
C LEU A 25 10.81 -3.12 -29.83
N ILE A 26 10.23 -2.20 -30.61
CA ILE A 26 8.81 -2.20 -30.94
C ILE A 26 8.43 -3.48 -31.69
N ALA A 27 9.28 -3.92 -32.63
CA ALA A 27 9.06 -5.15 -33.41
C ALA A 27 9.05 -6.43 -32.54
N LEU A 28 9.68 -6.41 -31.36
CA LEU A 28 9.61 -7.53 -30.42
C LEU A 28 8.23 -7.66 -29.77
N GLY A 29 7.46 -6.58 -29.66
CA GLY A 29 6.16 -6.56 -29.00
C GLY A 29 6.23 -7.16 -27.59
N GLU A 30 5.42 -8.18 -27.32
CA GLU A 30 5.38 -8.89 -26.03
C GLU A 30 6.65 -9.71 -25.74
N LYS A 31 7.50 -9.96 -26.74
CA LYS A 31 8.78 -10.68 -26.56
C LYS A 31 9.92 -9.79 -26.07
N ILE A 32 9.65 -8.51 -25.80
CA ILE A 32 10.68 -7.61 -25.27
C ILE A 32 11.20 -8.15 -23.93
N PRO A 33 12.51 -8.39 -23.77
CA PRO A 33 13.05 -8.98 -22.57
C PRO A 33 12.96 -7.99 -21.39
N VAL A 34 12.23 -8.35 -20.34
CA VAL A 34 12.18 -7.58 -19.08
C VAL A 34 13.21 -8.15 -18.12
N ASN A 35 14.42 -7.60 -18.15
CA ASN A 35 15.56 -8.05 -17.32
C ASN A 35 15.71 -7.24 -16.03
N ASN A 36 14.65 -6.57 -15.58
CA ASN A 36 14.70 -5.76 -14.37
C ASN A 36 14.84 -6.68 -13.14
N PRO A 37 15.82 -6.44 -12.25
CA PRO A 37 15.93 -7.21 -11.03
C PRO A 37 14.71 -6.96 -10.12
N PRO A 38 14.28 -7.96 -9.31
CA PRO A 38 13.27 -7.75 -8.29
C PRO A 38 13.67 -6.61 -7.35
N ASN A 39 12.73 -5.71 -7.07
CA ASN A 39 13.00 -4.50 -6.29
C ASN A 39 11.95 -4.30 -5.20
N PRO A 40 12.09 -5.02 -4.06
CA PRO A 40 11.05 -5.07 -3.03
C PRO A 40 10.89 -3.74 -2.28
N ILE A 41 9.67 -3.47 -1.83
CA ILE A 41 9.28 -2.21 -1.20
C ILE A 41 9.38 -2.34 0.32
N HIS A 42 10.58 -2.20 0.86
CA HIS A 42 10.85 -2.37 2.28
C HIS A 42 10.96 -1.08 3.10
N THR A 43 11.11 0.07 2.44
CA THR A 43 11.29 1.36 3.11
C THR A 43 10.32 2.40 2.56
N GLU A 44 10.00 3.39 3.39
CA GLU A 44 9.15 4.51 2.98
C GLU A 44 9.78 5.35 1.87
N ILE A 45 11.11 5.55 1.92
CA ILE A 45 11.87 6.23 0.87
C ILE A 45 11.65 5.51 -0.47
N LYS A 46 11.82 4.19 -0.48
CA LYS A 46 11.65 3.39 -1.69
C LYS A 46 10.20 3.42 -2.20
N ALA A 47 9.22 3.28 -1.31
CA ALA A 47 7.81 3.37 -1.67
C ALA A 47 7.47 4.72 -2.30
N LYS A 48 7.99 5.81 -1.72
CA LYS A 48 7.82 7.18 -2.23
C LYS A 48 8.44 7.37 -3.61
N ASP A 49 9.66 6.87 -3.81
CA ASP A 49 10.34 6.97 -5.12
C ASP A 49 9.56 6.25 -6.21
N VAL A 50 9.13 5.01 -5.95
CA VAL A 50 8.34 4.22 -6.92
C VAL A 50 6.98 4.86 -7.17
N ARG A 51 6.32 5.40 -6.14
CA ARG A 51 5.07 6.13 -6.28
C ARG A 51 5.23 7.33 -7.23
N PHE A 52 6.29 8.14 -7.04
CA PHE A 52 6.54 9.28 -7.92
C PHE A 52 6.79 8.87 -9.37
N LEU A 53 7.49 7.76 -9.61
CA LEU A 53 7.69 7.24 -10.96
C LEU A 53 6.36 6.84 -11.61
N LEU A 54 5.48 6.15 -10.86
CA LEU A 54 4.16 5.76 -11.36
C LEU A 54 3.24 6.97 -11.59
N GLU A 55 3.29 7.98 -10.72
CA GLU A 55 2.57 9.24 -10.90
C GLU A 55 3.07 10.02 -12.12
N ALA A 56 4.39 10.06 -12.34
CA ALA A 56 4.98 10.66 -13.53
C ALA A 56 4.53 9.92 -14.80
N MET A 57 4.49 8.59 -14.77
CA MET A 57 4.01 7.77 -15.89
C MET A 57 2.52 8.01 -16.17
N HIS A 58 1.68 8.10 -15.12
CA HIS A 58 0.27 8.47 -15.26
C HIS A 58 0.10 9.81 -15.99
N ASN A 59 0.89 10.80 -15.61
CA ASN A 59 0.86 12.13 -16.22
C ASN A 59 1.33 12.10 -17.68
N GLN A 60 2.36 11.31 -17.99
CA GLN A 60 2.83 11.12 -19.37
C GLN A 60 1.76 10.47 -20.25
N VAL A 61 1.09 9.42 -19.79
CA VAL A 61 0.00 8.76 -20.53
C VAL A 61 -1.17 9.72 -20.76
N THR A 62 -1.56 10.47 -19.72
CA THR A 62 -2.65 11.46 -19.81
C THR A 62 -2.31 12.55 -20.83
N ARG A 63 -1.08 13.06 -20.80
CA ARG A 63 -0.60 14.07 -21.76
C ARG A 63 -0.52 13.50 -23.19
N ALA A 64 -0.04 12.27 -23.34
CA ALA A 64 0.04 11.60 -24.63
C ALA A 64 -1.36 11.46 -25.28
N ALA A 65 -2.39 11.18 -24.47
CA ALA A 65 -3.77 11.17 -24.95
C ALA A 65 -4.26 12.57 -25.38
N GLN A 66 -3.98 13.61 -24.59
CA GLN A 66 -4.35 15.00 -24.90
C GLN A 66 -3.68 15.50 -26.19
N GLU A 67 -2.44 15.09 -26.44
CA GLU A 67 -1.67 15.45 -27.62
C GLU A 67 -1.95 14.54 -28.83
N GLY A 68 -2.90 13.61 -28.70
CA GLY A 68 -3.36 12.73 -29.79
C GLY A 68 -2.39 11.59 -30.14
N PHE A 69 -1.42 11.29 -29.27
CA PHE A 69 -0.52 10.15 -29.46
C PHE A 69 -1.16 8.80 -29.09
N LEU A 70 -2.12 8.81 -28.16
CA LEU A 70 -2.87 7.63 -27.74
C LEU A 70 -4.35 7.84 -28.02
N THR A 71 -5.03 6.77 -28.41
CA THR A 71 -6.49 6.81 -28.50
C THR A 71 -7.12 6.88 -27.11
N THR A 72 -8.33 7.43 -26.99
CA THR A 72 -9.04 7.50 -25.71
C THR A 72 -9.19 6.14 -25.01
N PRO A 73 -9.58 5.04 -25.72
CA PRO A 73 -9.66 3.72 -25.09
C PRO A 73 -8.31 3.21 -24.57
N GLU A 74 -7.24 3.38 -25.36
CA GLU A 74 -5.89 2.97 -25.00
C GLU A 74 -5.35 3.75 -23.79
N ALA A 75 -5.53 5.06 -23.78
CA ALA A 75 -5.15 5.90 -22.64
C ALA A 75 -5.90 5.49 -21.36
N LYS A 76 -7.21 5.21 -21.46
CA LYS A 76 -7.99 4.72 -20.31
C LYS A 76 -7.49 3.38 -19.78
N HIS A 77 -7.12 2.47 -20.68
CA HIS A 77 -6.53 1.18 -20.30
C HIS A 77 -5.25 1.38 -19.49
N TRP A 78 -4.27 2.11 -20.03
CA TRP A 78 -3.00 2.34 -19.33
C TRP A 78 -3.14 3.12 -18.04
N VAL A 79 -4.03 4.11 -17.97
CA VAL A 79 -4.34 4.81 -16.72
C VAL A 79 -4.91 3.86 -15.67
N LYS A 80 -5.77 2.90 -16.06
CA LYS A 80 -6.29 1.87 -15.15
C LYS A 80 -5.15 0.97 -14.64
N GLU A 81 -4.28 0.49 -15.52
CA GLU A 81 -3.14 -0.35 -15.13
C GLU A 81 -2.17 0.38 -14.19
N ILE A 82 -1.85 1.64 -14.46
CA ILE A 82 -0.96 2.43 -13.60
C ILE A 82 -1.56 2.60 -12.19
N ARG A 83 -2.86 2.88 -12.11
CA ARG A 83 -3.56 2.95 -10.82
C ARG A 83 -3.57 1.61 -10.11
N HIS A 84 -3.76 0.52 -10.84
CA HIS A 84 -3.69 -0.83 -10.27
C HIS A 84 -2.31 -1.10 -9.64
N ILE A 85 -1.23 -0.82 -10.37
CA ILE A 85 0.14 -0.98 -9.87
C ILE A 85 0.40 -0.07 -8.65
N LEU A 86 -0.13 1.16 -8.64
CA LEU A 86 -0.07 2.05 -7.47
C LEU A 86 -0.75 1.43 -6.24
N VAL A 87 -1.88 0.72 -6.40
CA VAL A 87 -2.52 0.02 -5.27
C VAL A 87 -1.65 -1.13 -4.78
N LEU A 88 -1.08 -1.92 -5.69
CA LEU A 88 -0.17 -3.03 -5.34
C LEU A 88 1.06 -2.54 -4.57
N LEU A 89 1.64 -1.41 -4.97
CA LEU A 89 2.74 -0.75 -4.26
C LEU A 89 2.39 -0.47 -2.80
N HIS A 90 1.20 0.09 -2.53
CA HIS A 90 0.78 0.41 -1.17
C HIS A 90 0.46 -0.85 -0.35
N ILE A 91 -0.14 -1.88 -0.97
CA ILE A 91 -0.35 -3.18 -0.32
C ILE A 91 0.98 -3.75 0.15
N GLU A 92 1.97 -3.84 -0.73
CA GLU A 92 3.29 -4.37 -0.41
C GLU A 92 3.95 -3.55 0.69
N PHE A 93 3.91 -2.21 0.59
CA PHE A 93 4.50 -1.32 1.57
C PHE A 93 3.90 -1.49 2.97
N PHE A 94 2.56 -1.46 3.11
CA PHE A 94 1.92 -1.60 4.41
C PHE A 94 2.11 -2.99 5.01
N ASN A 95 2.08 -4.04 4.19
CA ASN A 95 2.36 -5.39 4.64
C ASN A 95 3.80 -5.50 5.17
N ASN A 96 4.79 -5.08 4.37
CA ASN A 96 6.20 -5.13 4.76
C ASN A 96 6.49 -4.31 6.02
N LEU A 97 5.93 -3.10 6.12
CA LEU A 97 6.08 -2.24 7.29
C LEU A 97 5.52 -2.89 8.55
N GLY A 98 4.33 -3.48 8.46
CA GLY A 98 3.70 -4.17 9.59
C GLY A 98 4.48 -5.43 10.00
N GLN A 99 4.91 -6.25 9.05
CA GLN A 99 5.71 -7.44 9.32
C GLN A 99 7.06 -7.10 9.97
N GLN A 100 7.75 -6.06 9.48
CA GLN A 100 9.00 -5.59 10.08
C GLN A 100 8.79 -5.09 11.53
N ALA A 101 7.68 -4.39 11.79
CA ALA A 101 7.34 -3.95 13.14
C ALA A 101 7.07 -5.14 14.07
N LEU A 102 6.40 -6.19 13.59
CA LEU A 102 6.22 -7.44 14.35
C LEU A 102 7.56 -8.11 14.66
N GLN A 103 8.47 -8.20 13.68
CA GLN A 103 9.81 -8.75 13.88
C GLN A 103 10.63 -7.97 14.92
N LYS A 104 10.42 -6.65 14.99
CA LYS A 104 11.03 -5.77 15.99
C LYS A 104 10.29 -5.78 17.34
N ASN A 105 9.32 -6.67 17.52
CA ASN A 105 8.52 -6.77 18.73
C ASN A 105 7.74 -5.46 19.05
N GLN A 106 7.32 -4.72 18.01
CA GLN A 106 6.58 -3.46 18.07
C GLN A 106 5.13 -3.62 17.54
N PRO A 107 4.25 -4.34 18.25
CA PRO A 107 2.91 -4.67 17.77
C PRO A 107 2.01 -3.44 17.59
N GLY A 108 2.23 -2.36 18.35
CA GLY A 108 1.52 -1.10 18.15
C GLY A 108 1.80 -0.45 16.79
N GLN A 109 3.08 -0.44 16.36
CA GLN A 109 3.47 0.05 15.04
C GLN A 109 2.97 -0.87 13.92
N ALA A 110 2.98 -2.18 14.15
CA ALA A 110 2.40 -3.14 13.21
C ALA A 110 0.89 -2.92 13.02
N ARG A 111 0.15 -2.73 14.12
CA ARG A 111 -1.28 -2.42 14.11
C ARG A 111 -1.56 -1.18 13.25
N LEU A 112 -0.84 -0.10 13.45
CA LEU A 112 -1.00 1.13 12.67
C LEU A 112 -0.70 0.94 11.18
N ALA A 113 0.33 0.17 10.84
CA ALA A 113 0.68 -0.11 9.44
C ALA A 113 -0.44 -0.90 8.73
N PHE A 114 -0.92 -1.99 9.35
CA PHE A 114 -2.01 -2.79 8.78
C PHE A 114 -3.33 -2.02 8.72
N GLU A 115 -3.65 -1.22 9.75
CA GLU A 115 -4.83 -0.37 9.78
C GLU A 115 -4.86 0.63 8.62
N ARG A 116 -3.72 1.29 8.34
CA ARG A 116 -3.57 2.17 7.18
C ARG A 116 -3.78 1.42 5.87
N GLY A 117 -3.26 0.19 5.74
CA GLY A 117 -3.48 -0.66 4.58
C GLY A 117 -4.95 -1.02 4.36
N VAL A 118 -5.65 -1.45 5.41
CA VAL A 118 -7.09 -1.77 5.36
C VAL A 118 -7.91 -0.54 4.96
N GLN A 119 -7.67 0.61 5.61
CA GLN A 119 -8.36 1.85 5.29
C GLN A 119 -8.09 2.32 3.86
N TYR A 120 -6.85 2.16 3.37
CA TYR A 120 -6.49 2.51 2.01
C TYR A 120 -7.23 1.65 0.97
N LEU A 121 -7.31 0.34 1.19
CA LEU A 121 -8.00 -0.58 0.26
C LEU A 121 -9.51 -0.35 0.22
N ARG A 122 -10.15 -0.09 1.37
CA ARG A 122 -11.58 0.23 1.44
C ARG A 122 -11.95 1.51 0.70
N LYS A 123 -11.00 2.42 0.49
CA LYS A 123 -11.20 3.69 -0.23
C LYS A 123 -10.92 3.59 -1.73
N GLN A 124 -10.52 2.44 -2.25
CA GLN A 124 -10.27 2.28 -3.69
C GLN A 124 -11.57 2.37 -4.50
N PRO A 125 -11.54 2.84 -5.76
CA PRO A 125 -12.73 2.92 -6.60
C PRO A 125 -13.37 1.56 -6.91
N GLU A 126 -12.56 0.49 -6.96
CA GLU A 126 -13.00 -0.89 -7.20
C GLU A 126 -12.54 -1.80 -6.04
N PRO A 127 -13.12 -1.70 -4.82
CA PRO A 127 -12.63 -2.44 -3.65
C PRO A 127 -12.63 -3.95 -3.83
N LYS A 128 -13.60 -4.48 -4.59
CA LYS A 128 -13.74 -5.93 -4.84
C LYS A 128 -12.53 -6.53 -5.56
N VAL A 129 -11.81 -5.75 -6.36
CA VAL A 129 -10.58 -6.20 -7.03
C VAL A 129 -9.51 -6.58 -6.02
N TYR A 130 -9.55 -6.00 -4.82
CA TYR A 130 -8.54 -6.17 -3.77
C TYR A 130 -9.09 -6.91 -2.54
N GLU A 131 -10.20 -7.64 -2.68
CA GLU A 131 -10.90 -8.29 -1.55
C GLU A 131 -10.02 -9.32 -0.83
N GLU A 132 -9.22 -10.08 -1.57
CA GLU A 132 -8.30 -11.05 -1.00
C GLU A 132 -7.20 -10.37 -0.16
N GLN A 133 -6.60 -9.30 -0.69
CA GLN A 133 -5.56 -8.53 -0.01
C GLN A 133 -6.13 -7.78 1.19
N LEU A 134 -7.35 -7.28 1.09
CA LEU A 134 -8.08 -6.67 2.20
C LEU A 134 -8.29 -7.68 3.33
N THR A 135 -8.83 -8.86 3.01
CA THR A 135 -9.05 -9.95 3.97
C THR A 135 -7.74 -10.37 4.64
N TYR A 136 -6.66 -10.44 3.87
CA TYR A 136 -5.34 -10.77 4.40
C TYR A 136 -4.81 -9.70 5.38
N LEU A 137 -4.89 -8.42 5.01
CA LEU A 137 -4.47 -7.31 5.89
C LEU A 137 -5.34 -7.21 7.15
N GLU A 138 -6.65 -7.51 7.06
CA GLU A 138 -7.54 -7.55 8.22
C GLU A 138 -7.16 -8.66 9.21
N LYS A 139 -6.77 -9.84 8.72
CA LYS A 139 -6.23 -10.92 9.57
C LYS A 139 -4.93 -10.50 10.28
N LEU A 140 -4.03 -9.84 9.56
CA LEU A 140 -2.78 -9.32 10.15
C LEU A 140 -3.05 -8.22 11.18
N LEU A 141 -4.00 -7.33 10.89
CA LEU A 141 -4.45 -6.29 11.81
C LEU A 141 -5.02 -6.89 13.10
N ALA A 142 -5.91 -7.88 12.99
CA ALA A 142 -6.50 -8.56 14.14
C ALA A 142 -5.42 -9.22 15.01
N ARG A 143 -4.44 -9.88 14.39
CA ARG A 143 -3.29 -10.47 15.10
C ARG A 143 -2.46 -9.41 15.82
N ALA A 144 -2.10 -8.32 15.15
CA ALA A 144 -1.32 -7.25 15.77
C ALA A 144 -2.10 -6.58 16.92
N ASN A 145 -3.42 -6.43 16.77
CA ASN A 145 -4.28 -5.88 17.82
C ASN A 145 -4.31 -6.78 19.06
N ALA A 146 -4.45 -8.09 18.89
CA ALA A 146 -4.41 -9.05 20.01
C ALA A 146 -3.08 -8.97 20.77
N GLN A 147 -1.94 -8.84 20.08
CA GLN A 147 -0.63 -8.69 20.73
C GLN A 147 -0.46 -7.36 21.49
N VAL A 148 -1.12 -6.29 21.04
CA VAL A 148 -1.13 -5.02 21.79
C VAL A 148 -1.93 -5.18 23.07
N LEU A 149 -3.11 -5.82 22.99
CA LEU A 149 -3.98 -6.05 24.15
C LEU A 149 -3.31 -6.98 25.17
N ASP A 150 -2.67 -8.06 24.73
CA ASP A 150 -1.94 -9.00 25.58
C ASP A 150 -0.82 -8.30 26.38
N ARG A 151 -0.12 -7.34 25.79
CA ARG A 151 0.88 -6.52 26.50
C ARG A 151 0.32 -5.47 27.44
N MET A 152 -0.95 -5.11 27.26
CA MET A 152 -1.65 -4.20 28.16
C MET A 152 -2.38 -4.94 29.27
N ALA A 153 -2.48 -6.27 29.19
CA ALA A 153 -3.02 -7.08 30.27
C ALA A 153 -2.08 -7.00 31.48
N PRO A 154 -2.60 -6.76 32.70
CA PRO A 154 -1.79 -6.83 33.90
C PRO A 154 -1.18 -8.23 34.02
N ALA A 155 0.11 -8.32 34.36
CA ALA A 155 0.73 -9.61 34.63
C ALA A 155 -0.02 -10.28 35.80
N GLU A 156 -0.33 -11.58 35.70
CA GLU A 156 -1.05 -12.30 36.77
C GLU A 156 -0.31 -12.25 38.14
N ASP A 157 0.99 -11.94 38.13
CA ASP A 157 1.84 -11.75 39.31
C ASP A 157 2.05 -10.28 39.75
N GLU A 158 1.49 -9.29 39.04
CA GLU A 158 1.45 -7.93 39.57
C GLU A 158 0.33 -7.83 40.62
N HIS A 159 0.70 -8.09 41.88
CA HIS A 159 -0.11 -7.68 43.03
C HIS A 159 -0.18 -6.14 43.06
N ASN A 160 -1.14 -5.61 42.30
CA ASN A 160 -1.42 -4.19 42.19
C ASN A 160 -2.52 -3.85 43.21
N GLU A 161 -2.22 -2.97 44.15
CA GLU A 161 -3.15 -2.56 45.23
C GLU A 161 -4.48 -2.00 44.68
N LEU A 162 -4.48 -1.49 43.44
CA LEU A 162 -5.70 -1.05 42.74
C LEU A 162 -6.63 -2.21 42.34
N THR A 163 -6.08 -3.42 42.12
CA THR A 163 -6.85 -4.61 41.75
C THR A 163 -7.47 -5.30 42.97
N ASP A 164 -6.86 -5.15 44.16
CA ASP A 164 -7.47 -5.58 45.42
C ASP A 164 -8.53 -4.58 45.93
N GLY A 165 -8.33 -3.27 45.70
CA GLY A 165 -9.35 -2.26 46.04
C GLY A 165 -10.69 -2.44 45.30
N LEU A 166 -10.65 -2.97 44.07
CA LEU A 166 -11.85 -3.29 43.28
C LEU A 166 -12.58 -4.56 43.75
N LYS A 167 -11.93 -5.46 44.50
CA LYS A 167 -12.57 -6.66 45.07
C LYS A 167 -13.34 -6.35 46.36
N THR A 168 -12.85 -5.41 47.16
CA THR A 168 -13.51 -4.98 48.40
C THR A 168 -14.83 -4.23 48.16
N ASP A 169 -14.94 -3.46 47.07
CA ASP A 169 -16.17 -2.71 46.73
C ASP A 169 -17.33 -3.60 46.24
N ALA A 170 -17.06 -4.86 45.85
CA ALA A 170 -18.10 -5.80 45.40
C ALA A 170 -18.80 -6.53 46.56
N GLU A 171 -18.21 -6.58 47.76
CA GLU A 171 -18.79 -7.29 48.91
C GLU A 171 -19.66 -6.40 49.82
N GLU A 172 -19.50 -5.08 49.77
CA GLU A 172 -20.30 -4.15 50.58
C GLU A 172 -21.23 -3.29 49.72
N THR A 173 -22.43 -3.78 49.42
CA THR A 173 -23.70 -3.02 49.53
C THR A 173 -24.85 -3.72 48.81
N TRP A 174 -25.69 -4.46 49.53
CA TRP A 174 -27.13 -4.56 49.20
C TRP A 174 -28.04 -5.13 50.31
N LYS A 175 -27.65 -5.11 51.60
CA LYS A 175 -28.59 -5.52 52.66
C LYS A 175 -29.25 -4.34 53.36
N LYS A 176 -30.57 -4.24 53.11
CA LYS A 176 -31.67 -3.68 53.93
C LYS A 176 -31.90 -2.17 53.79
N LYS A 177 -33.15 -1.67 53.70
CA LYS A 177 -34.45 -2.23 54.13
C LYS A 177 -35.59 -1.45 53.44
N VAL A 178 -36.59 -2.18 52.94
CA VAL A 178 -37.93 -1.64 52.70
C VAL A 178 -38.53 -1.25 54.05
N ILE A 179 -38.99 -0.02 54.19
CA ILE A 179 -39.92 0.40 55.24
C ILE A 179 -41.06 1.11 54.52
N TYR A 180 -42.26 0.54 54.63
CA TYR A 180 -43.53 1.22 54.33
C TYR A 180 -43.86 2.19 55.46
N ASP A 181 -44.38 3.36 55.10
CA ASP A 181 -45.64 3.91 55.61
C ASP A 181 -46.35 4.64 54.47
#